data_AF-A0A8T7LWJ9-F1
#
_entry.id   AF-A0A8T7LWJ9-F1
#
_cell.length_a   1.000
_cell.length_b   1.000
_cell.length_c   1.000
_cell.angle_alpha   90.00
_cell.angle_beta   90.00
_cell.angle_gamma   90.00
#
_symmetry.space_group_name_H-M   'P 1'
#
loop_
_entity.id
_entity.type
_entity.pdbx_description
1 polymer ?
#
loop_
_entity_poly.entity_id
_entity_poly.type
_entity_poly.pdbx_seq_one_letter_code
_entity_poly.pdbx_strand_id
1 'polypeptide(L)'
;MKTQRTAQFLFVFTLLLSACARQTQPVLPTATLPPSAPTSALPTETPTDIPTAIPTEPLASADPTLFGALAKSEINPLAGKIHEAIFIKVMDSFVASEDIIEYQIVASEVFPASDGTFIAEIYYNVRTTDPAWLADGGVQADDDWIQNKCNRFDFVNTETEFQLRNRRTCN
;
A
#
# COMPACT_ATOMS: atom_id res chain seq x y z
N MET A 1 -21.50 34.73 44.85
CA MET A 1 -20.56 34.70 43.70
C MET A 1 -20.57 33.33 43.07
N LYS A 2 -21.19 33.15 41.90
CA LYS A 2 -20.94 32.03 40.96
C LYS A 2 -21.77 32.25 39.69
N THR A 3 -21.44 33.30 38.94
CA THR A 3 -22.13 33.66 37.67
C THR A 3 -21.10 33.95 36.58
N GLN A 4 -20.09 33.08 36.43
CA GLN A 4 -18.96 33.39 35.54
C GLN A 4 -18.36 32.19 34.79
N ARG A 5 -18.97 30.99 34.86
CA ARG A 5 -18.45 29.78 34.18
C ARG A 5 -19.22 29.37 32.93
N THR A 6 -20.45 29.82 32.76
CA THR A 6 -21.29 29.44 31.60
C THR A 6 -21.02 30.28 30.35
N ALA A 7 -20.46 31.48 30.48
CA ALA A 7 -20.22 32.38 29.35
C ALA A 7 -18.99 32.00 28.50
N GLN A 8 -18.00 31.29 29.08
CA GLN A 8 -16.77 30.91 28.35
C GLN A 8 -16.96 29.70 27.43
N PHE A 9 -17.93 28.82 27.70
CA PHE A 9 -18.18 27.64 26.86
C PHE A 9 -18.84 27.98 25.52
N LEU A 10 -19.57 29.10 25.43
CA LEU A 10 -20.31 29.48 24.22
C LEU A 10 -19.43 30.18 23.17
N PHE A 11 -18.27 30.72 23.57
CA PHE A 11 -17.39 31.48 22.66
C PHE A 11 -16.41 30.61 21.87
N VAL A 12 -16.14 29.38 22.34
CA VAL A 12 -15.21 28.44 21.64
C VAL A 12 -15.92 27.67 20.53
N PHE A 13 -17.23 27.42 20.67
CA PHE A 13 -18.00 26.66 19.68
C PHE A 13 -18.25 27.41 18.36
N THR A 14 -18.27 28.74 18.37
CA THR A 14 -18.50 29.56 17.17
C THR A 14 -17.27 29.75 16.28
N LEU A 15 -16.06 29.52 16.80
CA LEU A 15 -14.81 29.68 16.04
C LEU A 15 -14.40 28.45 15.23
N LEU A 16 -14.97 27.27 15.49
CA LEU A 16 -14.62 26.01 14.81
C LEU A 16 -15.49 25.68 13.57
N LEU A 17 -16.53 26.47 13.29
CA LEU A 17 -17.49 26.21 12.20
C LEU A 17 -17.22 27.02 10.91
N SER A 18 -16.16 27.83 10.85
CA SER A 18 -15.90 28.74 9.72
C SER A 18 -14.81 28.28 8.73
N ALA A 19 -14.24 27.09 8.88
CA ALA A 19 -13.15 26.60 8.04
C ALA A 19 -13.58 25.47 7.07
N CYS A 20 -14.50 25.76 6.14
CA CYS A 20 -14.52 25.15 4.79
C CYS A 20 -15.67 25.71 3.94
N ALA A 21 -15.58 26.98 3.53
CA ALA A 21 -16.30 27.44 2.35
C ALA A 21 -15.39 27.23 1.13
N ARG A 22 -15.47 26.04 0.51
CA ARG A 22 -14.87 25.81 -0.81
C ARG A 22 -15.65 26.64 -1.83
N GLN A 23 -14.96 27.55 -2.50
CA GLN A 23 -15.51 28.34 -3.61
C GLN A 23 -15.82 27.42 -4.80
N THR A 24 -17.09 27.37 -5.19
CA THR A 24 -17.54 26.79 -6.45
C THR A 24 -17.26 27.80 -7.57
N GLN A 25 -16.35 27.49 -8.49
CA GLN A 25 -16.20 28.30 -9.71
C GLN A 25 -17.30 27.93 -10.73
N PRO A 26 -17.95 28.92 -11.37
CA PRO A 26 -18.87 28.67 -12.46
C PRO A 26 -18.11 28.30 -13.74
N VAL A 27 -18.44 27.14 -14.32
CA VAL A 27 -18.08 26.79 -15.70
C VAL A 27 -19.06 27.48 -16.64
N LEU A 28 -18.55 28.29 -17.57
CA LEU A 28 -19.33 28.94 -18.63
C LEU A 28 -19.52 27.97 -19.82
N PRO A 29 -20.66 28.02 -20.55
CA PRO A 29 -21.06 26.96 -21.48
C PRO A 29 -20.41 27.03 -22.88
N THR A 30 -20.43 25.85 -23.50
CA THR A 30 -20.15 25.46 -24.88
C THR A 30 -20.66 26.40 -25.98
N ALA A 31 -19.82 26.62 -27.00
CA ALA A 31 -20.05 26.26 -28.42
C ALA A 31 -19.32 27.22 -29.37
N THR A 32 -18.58 26.71 -30.36
CA THR A 32 -18.55 27.18 -31.77
C THR A 32 -17.67 26.23 -32.61
N LEU A 33 -18.28 25.48 -33.53
CA LEU A 33 -17.69 24.97 -34.79
C LEU A 33 -17.91 26.06 -35.86
N PRO A 34 -17.08 26.29 -36.91
CA PRO A 34 -16.83 25.34 -38.05
C PRO A 34 -15.45 25.61 -38.79
N PRO A 35 -15.19 25.29 -40.09
CA PRO A 35 -15.61 24.22 -41.03
C PRO A 35 -14.42 23.39 -41.61
N SER A 36 -14.73 22.37 -42.42
CA SER A 36 -13.81 21.42 -43.08
C SER A 36 -13.18 21.88 -44.42
N ALA A 37 -11.93 21.41 -44.64
CA ALA A 37 -11.21 21.04 -45.89
C ALA A 37 -10.63 22.15 -46.82
N PRO A 38 -9.56 21.91 -47.64
CA PRO A 38 -8.93 20.62 -48.02
C PRO A 38 -7.37 20.52 -48.01
N THR A 39 -6.90 19.26 -48.03
CA THR A 39 -5.67 18.64 -48.63
C THR A 39 -4.42 19.49 -48.94
N SER A 40 -3.24 19.10 -48.41
CA SER A 40 -2.09 18.58 -49.20
C SER A 40 -0.81 18.35 -48.36
N ALA A 41 -0.12 17.25 -48.70
CA ALA A 41 1.32 16.97 -48.59
C ALA A 41 1.99 16.68 -47.22
N LEU A 42 2.37 15.40 -47.08
CA LEU A 42 3.41 14.78 -46.26
C LEU A 42 4.73 15.61 -46.25
N PRO A 43 5.42 15.75 -45.09
CA PRO A 43 6.55 14.87 -44.80
C PRO A 43 6.46 14.21 -43.42
N THR A 44 6.80 12.92 -43.39
CA THR A 44 7.07 12.12 -42.20
C THR A 44 8.23 12.70 -41.40
N GLU A 45 7.95 13.20 -40.20
CA GLU A 45 8.96 13.38 -39.15
C GLU A 45 8.67 12.34 -38.05
N THR A 46 9.55 11.36 -37.97
CA THR A 46 9.59 10.30 -36.98
C THR A 46 9.64 10.89 -35.57
N PRO A 47 8.67 10.62 -34.68
CA PRO A 47 8.87 10.89 -33.26
C PRO A 47 9.91 9.91 -32.74
N THR A 48 11.03 10.44 -32.25
CA THR A 48 11.98 9.71 -31.40
C THR A 48 11.22 9.23 -30.17
N ASP A 49 10.81 7.96 -30.17
CA ASP A 49 10.35 7.25 -28.98
C ASP A 49 11.50 7.28 -27.96
N ILE A 50 11.33 8.07 -26.91
CA ILE A 50 12.09 7.92 -25.67
C ILE A 50 11.56 6.64 -25.04
N PRO A 51 12.35 5.56 -24.89
CA PRO A 51 11.93 4.45 -24.07
C PRO A 51 12.06 4.91 -22.61
N THR A 52 11.00 5.49 -22.06
CA THR A 52 10.79 5.44 -20.61
C THR A 52 10.42 4.00 -20.31
N ALA A 53 11.45 3.14 -20.26
CA ALA A 53 11.35 1.86 -19.59
C ALA A 53 11.15 2.18 -18.10
N ILE A 54 9.90 2.36 -17.70
CA ILE A 54 9.51 2.01 -16.34
C ILE A 54 9.84 0.52 -16.24
N PRO A 55 10.74 0.08 -15.35
CA PRO A 55 10.87 -1.34 -15.08
C PRO A 55 9.57 -1.76 -14.40
N THR A 56 8.58 -2.18 -15.19
CA THR A 56 7.58 -3.11 -14.71
C THR A 56 8.31 -4.44 -14.60
N GLU A 57 9.10 -4.62 -13.55
CA GLU A 57 9.52 -5.95 -13.17
C GLU A 57 8.24 -6.74 -12.84
N PRO A 58 7.97 -7.85 -13.53
CA PRO A 58 6.98 -8.78 -13.03
C PRO A 58 7.56 -9.33 -11.72
N LEU A 59 6.96 -8.95 -10.58
CA LEU A 59 7.12 -9.62 -9.30
C LEU A 59 6.45 -11.00 -9.40
N ALA A 60 6.99 -11.87 -10.23
CA ALA A 60 6.68 -13.28 -10.29
C ALA A 60 8.02 -14.00 -10.26
N SER A 61 8.62 -14.03 -9.07
CA SER A 61 9.67 -15.00 -8.82
C SER A 61 9.09 -16.39 -9.09
N ALA A 62 9.69 -17.12 -10.04
CA ALA A 62 9.28 -18.48 -10.40
C ALA A 62 9.46 -19.48 -9.25
N ASP A 63 10.03 -19.03 -8.13
CA ASP A 63 10.22 -19.82 -6.92
C ASP A 63 8.98 -19.74 -6.01
N PRO A 64 8.24 -20.85 -5.83
CA PRO A 64 7.03 -20.89 -5.00
C PRO A 64 7.30 -20.66 -3.51
N THR A 65 8.57 -20.70 -3.09
CA THR A 65 8.95 -20.45 -1.70
C THR A 65 9.18 -18.98 -1.40
N LEU A 66 9.39 -18.12 -2.40
CA LEU A 66 9.60 -16.70 -2.20
C LEU A 66 8.26 -16.00 -2.01
N PHE A 67 8.06 -15.39 -0.84
CA PHE A 67 6.92 -14.53 -0.60
C PHE A 67 7.16 -13.11 -1.10
N GLY A 68 8.35 -12.57 -0.84
CA GLY A 68 8.73 -11.24 -1.28
C GLY A 68 10.22 -10.97 -1.09
N ALA A 69 10.72 -9.99 -1.83
CA ALA A 69 12.10 -9.54 -1.77
C ALA A 69 12.23 -8.01 -1.80
N LEU A 70 13.28 -7.51 -1.18
CA LEU A 70 13.67 -6.11 -1.22
C LEU A 70 15.16 -6.00 -1.53
N ALA A 71 15.47 -5.43 -2.69
CA ALA A 71 16.85 -5.21 -3.11
C ALA A 71 17.56 -4.26 -2.13
N LYS A 72 18.84 -4.51 -1.86
CA LYS A 72 19.62 -3.66 -0.93
C LYS A 72 19.74 -2.22 -1.41
N SER A 73 19.68 -2.00 -2.72
CA SER A 73 19.63 -0.66 -3.33
C SER A 73 18.33 0.09 -3.07
N GLU A 74 17.24 -0.60 -2.75
CA GLU A 74 15.92 -0.01 -2.46
C GLU A 74 15.76 0.33 -0.96
N ILE A 75 16.67 -0.15 -0.11
CA ILE A 75 16.56 0.03 1.33
C ILE A 75 16.81 1.48 1.70
N ASN A 76 15.80 2.10 2.31
CA ASN A 76 16.00 3.32 3.05
C ASN A 76 16.96 3.03 4.21
N PRO A 77 18.13 3.70 4.33
CA PRO A 77 19.09 3.46 5.41
C PRO A 77 18.52 3.77 6.81
N LEU A 78 17.38 4.45 6.89
CA LEU A 78 16.65 4.72 8.14
C LEU A 78 15.53 3.68 8.42
N ALA A 79 15.34 2.68 7.55
CA ALA A 79 14.35 1.63 7.77
C ALA A 79 14.81 0.71 8.92
N GLY A 80 14.06 0.72 10.02
CA GLY A 80 14.38 -0.09 11.20
C GLY A 80 13.98 -1.57 11.07
N LYS A 81 13.10 -1.92 10.13
CA LYS A 81 12.50 -3.26 10.00
C LYS A 81 12.41 -3.70 8.54
N ILE A 82 13.47 -4.32 8.04
CA ILE A 82 13.56 -4.75 6.63
C ILE A 82 12.51 -5.83 6.30
N HIS A 83 12.27 -6.78 7.21
CA HIS A 83 11.24 -7.81 7.03
C HIS A 83 9.85 -7.21 6.87
N GLU A 84 9.54 -6.16 7.64
CA GLU A 84 8.27 -5.42 7.53
C GLU A 84 8.17 -4.68 6.20
N ALA A 85 9.25 -4.05 5.74
CA ALA A 85 9.28 -3.37 4.44
C ALA A 85 9.03 -4.33 3.26
N ILE A 86 9.59 -5.55 3.30
CA ILE A 86 9.29 -6.59 2.30
C ILE A 86 7.80 -6.94 2.34
N PHE A 87 7.26 -7.16 3.53
CA PHE A 87 5.85 -7.50 3.70
C PHE A 87 4.92 -6.40 3.19
N ILE A 88 5.18 -5.14 3.54
CA ILE A 88 4.46 -3.96 3.04
C ILE A 88 4.49 -3.94 1.52
N LYS A 89 5.65 -4.09 0.88
CA LYS A 89 5.79 -4.11 -0.59
C LYS A 89 4.87 -5.15 -1.24
N VAL A 90 4.78 -6.35 -0.66
CA VAL A 90 3.90 -7.42 -1.18
C VAL A 90 2.43 -7.12 -0.89
N MET A 91 2.09 -6.68 0.33
CA MET A 91 0.71 -6.36 0.69
C MET A 91 0.15 -5.18 -0.12
N ASP A 92 0.98 -4.17 -0.40
CA ASP A 92 0.63 -3.05 -1.27
C ASP A 92 0.34 -3.53 -2.70
N SER A 93 1.02 -4.58 -3.18
CA SER A 93 0.69 -5.17 -4.50
C SER A 93 -0.66 -5.88 -4.50
N PHE A 94 -1.06 -6.51 -3.39
CA PHE A 94 -2.39 -7.10 -3.25
C PHE A 94 -3.48 -6.02 -3.19
N VAL A 95 -3.21 -4.88 -2.53
CA VAL A 95 -4.12 -3.72 -2.55
C VAL A 95 -4.23 -3.16 -3.97
N ALA A 96 -3.10 -2.98 -4.65
CA ALA A 96 -3.06 -2.41 -6.00
C ALA A 96 -3.72 -3.30 -7.07
N SER A 97 -3.77 -4.61 -6.84
CA SER A 97 -4.46 -5.59 -7.71
C SER A 97 -5.92 -5.84 -7.31
N GLU A 98 -6.40 -5.18 -6.26
CA GLU A 98 -7.74 -5.35 -5.69
C GLU A 98 -8.01 -6.75 -5.09
N ASP A 99 -6.97 -7.56 -4.86
CA ASP A 99 -7.05 -8.85 -4.16
C ASP A 99 -7.44 -8.68 -2.68
N ILE A 100 -7.05 -7.53 -2.10
CA ILE A 100 -7.45 -7.10 -0.75
C ILE A 100 -7.82 -5.62 -0.80
N ILE A 101 -8.68 -5.18 0.15
CA ILE A 101 -9.12 -3.79 0.26
C ILE A 101 -8.06 -2.96 1.00
N GLU A 102 -7.63 -3.46 2.15
CA GLU A 102 -6.62 -2.82 3.00
C GLU A 102 -6.02 -3.83 3.98
N TYR A 103 -4.92 -3.47 4.62
CA TYR A 103 -4.28 -4.29 5.64
C TYR A 103 -3.69 -3.41 6.76
N GLN A 104 -3.47 -4.03 7.91
CA GLN A 104 -2.87 -3.37 9.06
C GLN A 104 -1.85 -4.30 9.72
N ILE A 105 -0.59 -3.88 9.80
CA ILE A 105 0.42 -4.59 10.59
C ILE A 105 0.20 -4.25 12.06
N VAL A 106 0.01 -5.29 12.87
CA VAL A 106 -0.20 -5.18 14.32
C VAL A 106 1.13 -5.26 15.06
N ALA A 107 1.97 -6.23 14.69
CA ALA A 107 3.30 -6.42 15.27
C ALA A 107 4.20 -7.16 14.30
N SER A 108 5.51 -7.00 14.46
CA SER A 108 6.49 -7.73 13.66
C SER A 108 7.78 -7.91 14.47
N GLU A 109 8.33 -9.12 14.43
CA GLU A 109 9.51 -9.53 15.20
C GLU A 109 10.43 -10.42 14.36
N VAL A 110 11.73 -10.39 14.67
CA VAL A 110 12.73 -11.27 14.07
C VAL A 110 13.50 -11.95 15.18
N PHE A 111 13.61 -13.27 15.13
CA PHE A 111 14.34 -14.07 16.11
C PHE A 111 15.30 -15.04 15.44
N PRO A 112 16.44 -15.36 16.08
CA PRO A 112 17.35 -16.39 15.60
C PRO A 112 16.74 -17.78 15.82
N ALA A 113 16.93 -18.68 14.85
CA ALA A 113 16.63 -20.10 14.98
C ALA A 113 17.86 -20.89 15.43
N SER A 114 17.65 -22.14 15.86
CA SER A 114 18.70 -23.02 16.38
C SER A 114 19.75 -23.41 15.33
N ASP A 115 19.42 -23.30 14.05
CA ASP A 115 20.31 -23.57 12.92
C ASP A 115 21.09 -22.33 12.45
N GLY A 116 20.96 -21.20 13.17
CA GLY A 116 21.62 -19.93 12.84
C GLY A 116 20.90 -19.11 11.77
N THR A 117 19.74 -19.56 11.29
CA THR A 117 18.88 -18.76 10.40
C THR A 117 18.09 -17.73 11.21
N PHE A 118 17.46 -16.78 10.51
CA PHE A 118 16.53 -15.83 11.10
C PHE A 118 15.11 -16.15 10.68
N ILE A 119 14.19 -16.01 11.60
CA ILE A 119 12.76 -16.15 11.37
C ILE A 119 12.12 -14.80 11.61
N ALA A 120 11.27 -14.38 10.68
CA ALA A 120 10.41 -13.21 10.86
C ALA A 120 8.98 -13.67 11.14
N GLU A 121 8.34 -13.11 12.15
CA GLU A 121 6.91 -13.24 12.40
C GLU A 121 6.22 -11.89 12.23
N ILE A 122 5.09 -11.89 11.53
CA ILE A 122 4.31 -10.70 11.22
C ILE A 122 2.86 -10.98 11.58
N TYR A 123 2.36 -10.22 12.55
CA TYR A 123 0.98 -10.21 12.99
C TYR A 123 0.26 -9.06 12.28
N TYR A 124 -0.87 -9.35 11.65
CA TYR A 124 -1.58 -8.38 10.84
C TYR A 124 -3.08 -8.67 10.78
N ASN A 125 -3.83 -7.66 10.37
CA ASN A 125 -5.22 -7.78 9.97
C ASN A 125 -5.30 -7.48 8.47
N VAL A 126 -6.25 -8.10 7.79
CA VAL A 126 -6.52 -7.84 6.37
C VAL A 126 -8.01 -7.66 6.17
N ARG A 127 -8.40 -6.73 5.32
CA ARG A 127 -9.80 -6.54 4.91
C ARG A 127 -9.97 -7.01 3.48
N THR A 128 -10.86 -7.97 3.27
CA THR A 128 -11.13 -8.53 1.95
C THR A 128 -12.49 -9.22 1.95
N THR A 129 -13.09 -9.33 0.76
CA THR A 129 -14.31 -10.11 0.56
C THR A 129 -14.03 -11.54 0.10
N ASP A 130 -12.76 -11.86 -0.19
CA ASP A 130 -12.35 -13.21 -0.59
C ASP A 130 -12.12 -14.13 0.63
N PRO A 131 -12.97 -15.16 0.83
CA PRO A 131 -12.83 -16.08 1.96
C PRO A 131 -11.56 -16.95 1.88
N ALA A 132 -10.86 -17.02 0.74
CA ALA A 132 -9.60 -17.76 0.64
C ALA A 132 -8.53 -17.23 1.60
N TRP A 133 -8.61 -15.96 1.98
CA TRP A 133 -7.72 -15.35 2.97
C TRP A 133 -7.94 -15.85 4.41
N LEU A 134 -8.94 -16.70 4.69
CA LEU A 134 -9.06 -17.39 5.97
C LEU A 134 -8.26 -18.70 6.03
N ALA A 135 -7.77 -19.20 4.89
CA ALA A 135 -7.14 -20.52 4.81
C ALA A 135 -5.86 -20.64 5.66
N ASP A 136 -5.13 -19.53 5.84
CA ASP A 136 -3.91 -19.44 6.65
C ASP A 136 -4.16 -18.85 8.05
N GLY A 137 -5.41 -18.85 8.53
CA GLY A 137 -5.79 -18.50 9.91
C GLY A 137 -6.42 -17.11 10.07
N GLY A 138 -6.56 -16.68 11.33
CA GLY A 138 -7.28 -15.45 11.70
C GLY A 138 -8.75 -15.68 12.04
N VAL A 139 -9.46 -14.60 12.37
CA VAL A 139 -10.88 -14.61 12.74
C VAL A 139 -11.62 -13.58 11.91
N GLN A 140 -12.64 -14.03 11.18
CA GLN A 140 -13.53 -13.15 10.42
C GLN A 140 -14.38 -12.30 11.38
N ALA A 141 -14.38 -10.99 11.16
CA ALA A 141 -15.29 -10.03 11.76
C ALA A 141 -16.40 -9.63 10.76
N ASP A 142 -17.43 -8.95 11.25
CA ASP A 142 -18.64 -8.59 10.49
C ASP A 142 -18.43 -7.48 9.43
N ASP A 143 -17.25 -6.85 9.39
CA ASP A 143 -16.90 -5.70 8.56
C ASP A 143 -15.87 -6.03 7.46
N ASP A 144 -15.84 -7.30 7.05
CA ASP A 144 -14.92 -7.89 6.08
C ASP A 144 -13.45 -7.93 6.54
N TRP A 145 -13.18 -7.61 7.82
CA TRP A 145 -11.85 -7.80 8.40
C TRP A 145 -11.63 -9.24 8.84
N ILE A 146 -10.48 -9.78 8.47
CA ILE A 146 -9.89 -10.98 9.05
C ILE A 146 -8.81 -10.51 10.02
N GLN A 147 -9.07 -10.70 11.31
CA GLN A 147 -8.23 -10.22 12.39
C GLN A 147 -7.29 -11.31 12.91
N ASN A 148 -6.21 -10.88 13.58
CA ASN A 148 -5.27 -11.77 14.27
C ASN A 148 -4.61 -12.79 13.34
N LYS A 149 -4.34 -12.42 12.09
CA LYS A 149 -3.51 -13.24 11.21
C LYS A 149 -2.07 -13.18 11.68
N CYS A 150 -1.36 -14.28 11.52
CA CYS A 150 0.07 -14.32 11.78
C CYS A 150 0.77 -15.22 10.77
N ASN A 151 1.76 -14.64 10.09
CA ASN A 151 2.62 -15.37 9.17
C ASN A 151 4.07 -15.34 9.66
N ARG A 152 4.68 -16.53 9.63
CA ARG A 152 6.07 -16.81 9.93
C ARG A 152 6.82 -17.10 8.63
N PHE A 153 8.00 -16.52 8.50
CA PHE A 153 8.86 -16.59 7.32
C PHE A 153 10.29 -16.95 7.69
N ASP A 154 10.99 -17.63 6.79
CA ASP A 154 12.45 -17.64 6.80
C ASP A 154 12.93 -16.28 6.29
N PHE A 155 13.67 -15.56 7.12
CA PHE A 155 14.24 -14.26 6.77
C PHE A 155 15.66 -14.43 6.28
N VAL A 156 15.84 -14.28 4.96
CA VAL A 156 17.10 -14.59 4.28
C VAL A 156 17.75 -13.29 3.81
N ASN A 157 19.04 -13.16 4.09
CA ASN A 157 19.89 -12.10 3.54
C ASN A 157 20.83 -12.72 2.51
N THR A 158 20.69 -12.31 1.26
CA THR A 158 21.57 -12.73 0.15
C THR A 158 22.65 -11.69 -0.09
N GLU A 159 23.42 -11.82 -1.17
CA GLU A 159 24.38 -10.78 -1.56
C GLU A 159 23.66 -9.47 -1.93
N THR A 160 22.58 -9.55 -2.70
CA THR A 160 21.94 -8.40 -3.36
C THR A 160 20.63 -7.95 -2.71
N GLU A 161 19.97 -8.81 -1.93
CA GLU A 161 18.62 -8.54 -1.42
C GLU A 161 18.29 -9.26 -0.11
N PHE A 162 17.24 -8.79 0.55
CA PHE A 162 16.58 -9.48 1.66
C PHE A 162 15.29 -10.13 1.18
N GLN A 163 14.96 -11.29 1.72
CA GLN A 163 13.84 -12.10 1.28
C GLN A 163 13.03 -12.61 2.48
N LEU A 164 11.71 -12.69 2.29
CA LEU A 164 10.81 -13.51 3.10
C LEU A 164 10.48 -14.77 2.32
N ARG A 165 10.80 -15.93 2.88
CA ARG A 165 10.57 -17.23 2.23
C ARG A 165 9.77 -18.18 3.11
N ASN A 166 9.27 -19.25 2.50
CA ASN A 166 8.59 -20.37 3.14
C ASN A 166 7.51 -19.89 4.13
N ARG A 167 6.54 -19.12 3.62
CA ARG A 167 5.41 -18.60 4.41
C ARG A 167 4.67 -19.74 5.10
N ARG A 168 4.50 -19.63 6.41
CA ARG A 168 3.76 -20.57 7.28
C ARG A 168 2.89 -19.78 8.25
N THR A 169 1.76 -20.31 8.68
CA THR A 169 0.98 -19.73 9.79
C THR A 169 1.78 -19.84 11.09
N CYS A 170 1.65 -18.86 11.98
CA CYS A 170 2.23 -18.94 13.33
C CYS A 170 1.46 -19.99 14.16
N ASN A 171 2.18 -20.74 15.00
CA ASN A 171 1.62 -21.80 15.85
C ASN A 171 1.31 -21.31 17.26
#